data_AF-A0A6A2Y466-F1
#
_entry.id   AF-A0A6A2Y466-F1
#
_cell.length_a   1.000
_cell.length_b   1.000
_cell.length_c   1.000
_cell.angle_alpha   90.00
_cell.angle_beta   90.00
_cell.angle_gamma   90.00
#
_symmetry.space_group_name_H-M   'P 1'
#
loop_
_entity.id
_entity.type
_entity.pdbx_description
1 polymer ?
#
loop_
_entity_poly.entity_id
_entity_poly.type
_entity_poly.pdbx_seq_one_letter_code
_entity_poly.pdbx_strand_id
1 'polypeptide(L)'
;MFRYHRGFSLYNVQDSLPLSIGLSSDKGPICTLSNGVLFPKGHPFPSVKILTLHRTDMFNMEAFYVNSNELPGLSPQLNTFMIGPIQSHTNTAKVKARVQLNLHGIVKLDSAVLIEDQMDNSMTINDPHLTSEEVADKSDQMSSGENIFEVNDNAESEPPSGLSAGLTRKGRGVKRLEIPISESICDGMRRDELIKAEEKERWLMQQDLKMEQTKDRKNALESYVYEMRDKVLL
;
A
#
# COMPACT_ATOMS: atom_id res chain seq x y z
N MET A 1 28.28 17.28 -38.83
CA MET A 1 28.20 16.71 -37.47
C MET A 1 26.77 16.26 -37.23
N PHE A 2 26.47 14.99 -37.46
CA PHE A 2 25.13 14.43 -37.27
C PHE A 2 24.89 14.18 -35.78
N ARG A 3 23.97 14.92 -35.16
CA ARG A 3 23.44 14.56 -33.83
C ARG A 3 22.17 13.75 -34.03
N TYR A 4 22.26 12.44 -33.82
CA TYR A 4 21.10 11.58 -33.65
C TYR A 4 20.41 11.93 -32.32
N HIS A 5 19.24 12.57 -32.37
CA HIS A 5 18.29 12.56 -31.26
C HIS A 5 17.45 11.28 -31.38
N ARG A 6 17.89 10.19 -30.76
CA ARG A 6 16.98 9.10 -30.42
C ARG A 6 16.18 9.53 -29.19
N GLY A 7 15.09 10.25 -29.43
CA GLY A 7 14.03 10.37 -28.44
C GLY A 7 13.31 9.03 -28.35
N PHE A 8 13.69 8.19 -27.39
CA PHE A 8 12.86 7.04 -27.03
C PHE A 8 11.57 7.61 -26.41
N SER A 9 10.44 7.41 -27.09
CA SER A 9 9.13 7.67 -26.49
C SER A 9 8.98 6.70 -25.33
N LEU A 10 9.01 7.22 -24.10
CA LEU A 10 8.64 6.45 -22.92
C LEU A 10 7.13 6.16 -23.04
N TYR A 11 6.78 4.89 -23.22
CA TYR A 11 5.37 4.48 -23.26
C TYR A 11 4.85 4.39 -21.82
N ASN A 12 3.79 5.13 -21.53
CA ASN A 12 3.02 5.02 -20.30
C ASN A 12 1.67 4.36 -20.64
N VAL A 13 1.48 3.11 -20.23
CA VAL A 13 0.23 2.38 -20.41
C VAL A 13 -0.44 2.28 -19.05
N GLN A 14 -1.67 2.80 -18.96
CA GLN A 14 -2.51 2.68 -17.77
C GLN A 14 -3.63 1.69 -18.05
N ASP A 15 -3.84 0.79 -17.08
CA ASP A 15 -4.96 -0.14 -17.08
C ASP A 15 -6.04 0.38 -16.11
N SER A 16 -7.22 -0.24 -16.10
CA SER A 16 -8.40 0.22 -15.36
C SER A 16 -9.04 -0.89 -14.54
N LEU A 17 -9.55 -0.54 -13.36
CA LEU A 17 -10.18 -1.51 -12.48
C LEU A 17 -11.51 -2.04 -13.06
N PRO A 18 -11.71 -3.37 -13.14
CA PRO A 18 -12.95 -3.93 -13.65
C PRO A 18 -14.12 -3.84 -12.65
N LEU A 19 -13.82 -3.67 -11.34
CA LEU A 19 -14.79 -3.65 -10.25
C LEU A 19 -14.49 -2.53 -9.26
N SER A 20 -15.53 -2.03 -8.59
CA SER A 20 -15.39 -1.01 -7.55
C SER A 20 -14.88 -1.64 -6.25
N ILE A 21 -13.89 -0.98 -5.64
CA ILE A 21 -13.30 -1.39 -4.35
C ILE A 21 -13.66 -0.38 -3.28
N GLY A 22 -14.13 -0.88 -2.14
CA GLY A 22 -14.40 -0.13 -0.91
C GLY A 22 -13.40 -0.46 0.18
N LEU A 23 -13.38 0.38 1.21
CA LEU A 23 -12.68 0.09 2.47
C LEU A 23 -13.67 0.22 3.63
N SER A 24 -13.52 -0.63 4.63
CA SER A 24 -14.22 -0.54 5.90
C SER A 24 -13.23 -0.62 7.05
N SER A 25 -13.67 -0.17 8.20
CA SER A 25 -12.95 -0.28 9.46
C SER A 25 -13.92 -0.71 10.57
N ASP A 26 -13.40 -0.92 11.77
CA ASP A 26 -14.16 -1.28 12.97
C ASP A 26 -15.34 -0.34 13.26
N LYS A 27 -15.24 0.95 12.91
CA LYS A 27 -16.32 1.95 13.05
C LYS A 27 -17.24 2.06 11.82
N GLY A 28 -17.10 1.19 10.82
CA GLY A 28 -17.93 1.19 9.61
C GLY A 28 -17.15 1.50 8.32
N PRO A 29 -17.86 1.73 7.20
CA PRO A 29 -17.24 1.92 5.89
C PRO A 29 -16.49 3.26 5.79
N ILE A 30 -15.27 3.23 5.26
CA ILE A 30 -14.44 4.41 4.99
C ILE A 30 -14.68 4.82 3.54
N CYS A 31 -15.37 5.94 3.34
CA CYS A 31 -15.92 6.30 2.03
C CYS A 31 -15.38 7.66 1.57
N THR A 32 -14.96 7.76 0.30
CA THR A 32 -14.78 9.07 -0.38
C THR A 32 -16.07 9.60 -0.98
N LEU A 33 -16.95 8.68 -1.39
CA LEU A 33 -18.20 8.94 -2.07
C LEU A 33 -19.35 8.40 -1.22
N SER A 34 -20.57 8.91 -1.40
CA SER A 34 -21.79 8.53 -0.64
C SER A 34 -22.15 7.04 -0.61
N ASN A 35 -21.41 6.18 -1.32
CA ASN A 35 -21.76 4.79 -1.60
C ASN A 35 -20.73 3.76 -1.07
N GLY A 36 -19.78 4.12 -0.20
CA GLY A 36 -18.80 3.14 0.30
C GLY A 36 -17.62 2.85 -0.63
N VAL A 37 -17.55 3.54 -1.78
CA VAL A 37 -16.55 3.30 -2.81
C VAL A 37 -15.29 4.14 -2.54
N LEU A 38 -14.12 3.49 -2.61
CA LEU A 38 -12.83 4.14 -2.59
C LEU A 38 -12.22 4.25 -4.00
N PHE A 39 -12.21 3.14 -4.75
CA PHE A 39 -11.80 3.11 -6.15
C PHE A 39 -12.99 2.66 -7.00
N PRO A 40 -13.60 3.53 -7.82
CA PRO A 40 -14.73 3.14 -8.66
C PRO A 40 -14.32 2.19 -9.79
N LYS A 41 -15.28 1.44 -10.33
CA LYS A 41 -15.13 0.70 -11.59
C LYS A 41 -14.64 1.64 -12.70
N GLY A 42 -13.66 1.19 -13.48
CA GLY A 42 -12.96 1.96 -14.51
C GLY A 42 -11.86 2.87 -13.96
N HIS A 43 -11.60 2.89 -12.65
CA HIS A 43 -10.55 3.72 -12.07
C HIS A 43 -9.16 3.28 -12.61
N PRO A 44 -8.33 4.20 -13.14
CA PRO A 44 -7.02 3.86 -13.68
C PRO A 44 -6.04 3.46 -12.58
N PHE A 45 -5.11 2.54 -12.86
CA PHE A 45 -4.04 2.19 -11.94
C PHE A 45 -2.66 2.22 -12.59
N PRO A 46 -1.59 2.55 -11.83
CA PRO A 46 -1.54 2.72 -10.37
C PRO A 46 -2.21 4.01 -9.85
N SER A 47 -2.71 3.99 -8.62
CA SER A 47 -3.36 5.13 -7.95
C SER A 47 -3.16 5.11 -6.44
N VAL A 48 -3.28 6.28 -5.79
CA VAL A 48 -3.08 6.45 -4.36
C VAL A 48 -4.19 7.32 -3.77
N LYS A 49 -4.72 6.91 -2.62
CA LYS A 49 -5.68 7.68 -1.83
C LYS A 49 -5.20 7.81 -0.39
N ILE A 50 -5.25 9.01 0.16
CA ILE A 50 -4.85 9.29 1.54
C ILE A 50 -6.10 9.51 2.39
N LEU A 51 -6.35 8.61 3.33
CA LEU A 51 -7.47 8.64 4.25
C LEU A 51 -7.05 9.31 5.56
N THR A 52 -7.93 10.12 6.14
CA THR A 52 -7.74 10.72 7.47
C THR A 52 -8.77 10.14 8.42
N LEU A 53 -8.31 9.39 9.41
CA LEU A 53 -9.13 8.67 10.38
C LEU A 53 -8.86 9.19 11.80
N HIS A 54 -9.87 9.14 12.67
CA HIS A 54 -9.73 9.47 14.09
C HIS A 54 -9.87 8.19 14.95
N ARG A 55 -8.76 7.74 15.52
CA ARG A 55 -8.62 6.44 16.20
C ARG A 55 -7.94 6.59 17.55
N THR A 56 -8.31 5.75 18.50
CA THR A 56 -7.77 5.74 19.87
C THR A 56 -6.74 4.64 20.01
N ASP A 57 -7.09 3.45 19.51
CA ASP A 57 -6.31 2.23 19.65
C ASP A 57 -6.02 1.60 18.28
N MET A 58 -5.32 0.46 18.31
CA MET A 58 -5.13 -0.38 17.15
C MET A 58 -6.49 -0.75 16.52
N PHE A 59 -6.59 -0.67 15.21
CA PHE A 59 -7.83 -0.92 14.48
C PHE A 59 -7.59 -1.76 13.24
N ASN A 60 -8.65 -2.42 12.79
CA ASN A 60 -8.65 -3.17 11.55
C ASN A 60 -9.26 -2.35 10.41
N MET A 61 -8.74 -2.57 9.22
CA MET A 61 -9.25 -2.04 7.97
C MET A 61 -9.36 -3.17 6.96
N GLU A 62 -10.44 -3.21 6.19
CA GLU A 62 -10.72 -4.28 5.24
C GLU A 62 -11.02 -3.70 3.87
N ALA A 63 -10.39 -4.26 2.84
CA ALA A 63 -10.71 -4.00 1.45
C ALA A 63 -11.67 -5.04 0.92
N PHE A 64 -12.69 -4.59 0.21
CA PHE A 64 -13.71 -5.45 -0.34
C PHE A 64 -14.24 -4.91 -1.67
N TYR A 65 -14.76 -5.79 -2.52
CA TYR A 65 -15.52 -5.41 -3.69
C TYR A 65 -16.91 -4.93 -3.28
N VAL A 66 -17.30 -3.75 -3.74
CA VAL A 66 -18.59 -3.13 -3.36
C VAL A 66 -19.78 -3.89 -3.97
N ASN A 67 -19.62 -4.41 -5.19
CA ASN A 67 -20.67 -5.11 -5.91
C ASN A 67 -20.44 -6.63 -5.90
N SER A 68 -20.81 -7.30 -4.80
CA SER A 68 -20.66 -8.76 -4.67
C SER A 68 -21.41 -9.56 -5.75
N ASN A 69 -22.48 -8.98 -6.33
CA ASN A 69 -23.27 -9.63 -7.39
C ASN A 69 -22.53 -9.73 -8.74
N GLU A 70 -21.45 -8.95 -8.95
CA GLU A 70 -20.63 -9.02 -10.16
C GLU A 70 -19.50 -10.06 -10.04
N LEU A 71 -19.35 -10.71 -8.88
CA LEU A 71 -18.32 -11.70 -8.63
C LEU A 71 -18.80 -13.12 -8.97
N PRO A 72 -18.07 -13.89 -9.80
CA PRO A 72 -18.44 -15.25 -10.18
C PRO A 72 -18.15 -16.25 -9.04
N GLY A 73 -18.91 -16.16 -7.94
CA GLY A 73 -18.78 -17.05 -6.78
C GLY A 73 -17.57 -16.79 -5.89
N LEU A 74 -16.90 -15.64 -6.06
CA LEU A 74 -15.77 -15.24 -5.23
C LEU A 74 -16.23 -14.51 -3.95
N SER A 75 -15.40 -14.61 -2.92
CA SER A 75 -15.49 -13.77 -1.73
C SER A 75 -15.37 -12.29 -2.12
N PRO A 76 -16.20 -11.39 -1.56
CA PRO A 76 -16.03 -9.97 -1.78
C PRO A 76 -14.83 -9.39 -1.01
N GLN A 77 -14.31 -10.10 -0.01
CA GLN A 77 -13.19 -9.63 0.82
C GLN A 77 -11.85 -9.84 0.12
N LEU A 78 -11.06 -8.78 0.03
CA LEU A 78 -9.75 -8.75 -0.63
C LEU A 78 -8.60 -8.91 0.37
N ASN A 79 -8.36 -7.86 1.15
CA ASN A 79 -7.24 -7.75 2.07
C ASN A 79 -7.72 -7.20 3.41
N THR A 80 -7.12 -7.67 4.49
CA THR A 80 -7.31 -7.13 5.84
C THR A 80 -5.99 -6.53 6.33
N PHE A 81 -6.07 -5.33 6.89
CA PHE A 81 -4.96 -4.59 7.45
C PHE A 81 -5.20 -4.36 8.94
N MET A 82 -4.20 -4.64 9.76
CA MET A 82 -4.20 -4.29 11.18
C MET A 82 -3.21 -3.14 11.37
N ILE A 83 -3.71 -1.98 11.82
CA ILE A 83 -2.94 -0.75 11.97
C ILE A 83 -2.80 -0.44 13.46
N GLY A 84 -1.57 -0.53 13.97
CA GLY A 84 -1.26 -0.26 15.37
C GLY A 84 -0.10 -1.10 15.90
N PRO A 85 0.29 -0.90 17.17
CA PRO A 85 -0.35 -0.03 18.16
C PRO A 85 -0.16 1.47 17.86
N ILE A 86 -1.15 2.30 18.25
CA ILE A 86 -1.08 3.76 18.15
C ILE A 86 -0.58 4.31 19.49
N GLN A 87 0.57 5.00 19.47
CA GLN A 87 1.11 5.65 20.67
C GLN A 87 0.72 7.13 20.65
N SER A 88 -0.47 7.45 21.14
CA SER A 88 -0.94 8.83 21.31
C SER A 88 -1.25 9.13 22.77
N HIS A 89 -1.01 10.37 23.17
CA HIS A 89 -1.35 10.92 24.48
C HIS A 89 -2.72 11.61 24.49
N THR A 90 -3.47 11.55 23.37
CA THR A 90 -4.77 12.20 23.19
C THR A 90 -5.90 11.18 23.12
N ASN A 91 -7.11 11.56 23.55
CA ASN A 91 -8.28 10.68 23.53
C ASN A 91 -8.71 10.26 22.12
N THR A 92 -8.35 10.99 21.05
CA THR A 92 -8.59 10.59 19.65
C THR A 92 -7.45 11.09 18.76
N ALA A 93 -6.61 10.17 18.31
CA ALA A 93 -5.46 10.43 17.49
C ALA A 93 -5.85 10.56 16.01
N LYS A 94 -5.27 11.53 15.30
CA LYS A 94 -5.48 11.72 13.86
C LYS A 94 -4.50 10.86 13.08
N VAL A 95 -4.99 9.83 12.40
CA VAL A 95 -4.19 8.89 11.61
C VAL A 95 -4.39 9.19 10.12
N LYS A 96 -3.30 9.37 9.37
CA LYS A 96 -3.32 9.38 7.91
C LYS A 96 -2.87 8.04 7.35
N ALA A 97 -3.73 7.37 6.60
CA ALA A 97 -3.47 6.09 5.95
C ALA A 97 -3.35 6.29 4.43
N ARG A 98 -2.20 5.91 3.85
CA ARG A 98 -1.95 5.96 2.40
C ARG A 98 -2.28 4.61 1.78
N VAL A 99 -3.42 4.55 1.11
CA VAL A 99 -3.89 3.36 0.38
C VAL A 99 -3.42 3.46 -1.06
N GLN A 100 -2.75 2.42 -1.54
CA GLN A 100 -2.22 2.36 -2.90
C GLN A 100 -2.85 1.21 -3.66
N LEU A 101 -3.36 1.53 -4.85
CA LEU A 101 -3.64 0.58 -5.90
C LEU A 101 -2.40 0.49 -6.79
N ASN A 102 -1.70 -0.64 -6.76
CA ASN A 102 -0.41 -0.77 -7.44
C ASN A 102 -0.55 -1.04 -8.94
N LEU A 103 0.58 -1.17 -9.64
CA LEU A 103 0.61 -1.45 -11.09
C LEU A 103 -0.01 -2.83 -11.45
N HIS A 104 -0.18 -3.71 -10.48
CA HIS A 104 -0.81 -5.02 -10.66
C HIS A 104 -2.32 -5.01 -10.33
N GLY A 105 -2.90 -3.84 -10.03
CA GLY A 105 -4.30 -3.73 -9.61
C GLY A 105 -4.58 -4.26 -8.20
N ILE A 106 -3.54 -4.46 -7.38
CA ILE A 106 -3.66 -4.94 -6.01
C ILE A 106 -3.70 -3.75 -5.05
N VAL A 107 -4.67 -3.74 -4.15
CA VAL A 107 -4.78 -2.74 -3.08
C VAL A 107 -3.84 -3.09 -1.95
N LYS A 108 -3.04 -2.12 -1.53
CA LYS A 108 -2.13 -2.19 -0.39
C LYS A 108 -2.31 -0.97 0.49
N LEU A 109 -2.06 -1.15 1.79
CA LEU A 109 -1.87 -0.03 2.69
C LEU A 109 -0.37 0.24 2.82
N ASP A 110 0.09 1.31 2.17
CA ASP A 110 1.52 1.61 2.02
C ASP A 110 2.13 2.25 3.28
N SER A 111 1.39 3.15 3.94
CA SER A 111 1.84 3.75 5.19
C SER A 111 0.67 4.25 6.03
N ALA A 112 0.88 4.30 7.35
CA ALA A 112 -0.02 4.89 8.31
C ALA A 112 0.77 5.81 9.25
N VAL A 113 0.31 7.04 9.43
CA VAL A 113 1.04 8.07 10.18
C VAL A 113 0.11 8.75 11.17
N LEU A 114 0.50 8.74 12.44
CA LEU A 114 -0.12 9.54 13.49
C LEU A 114 0.33 11.00 13.32
N ILE A 115 -0.65 11.91 13.35
CA ILE A 115 -0.46 13.35 13.29
C ILE A 115 -0.83 13.93 14.64
N GLU A 116 0.18 14.46 15.35
CA GLU A 116 -0.02 15.19 16.60
C GLU A 116 0.11 16.69 16.34
N ASP A 117 -0.98 17.42 16.58
CA ASP A 117 -0.94 18.87 16.65
C ASP A 117 -0.26 19.23 17.98
N GLN A 118 0.95 19.80 17.92
CA GLN A 118 1.57 20.37 19.11
C GLN A 118 0.76 21.58 19.59
N MET A 119 -0.20 21.34 20.47
CA MET A 119 -0.61 22.32 21.46
C MET A 119 0.41 22.24 22.59
N ASP A 120 1.08 23.37 22.88
CA ASP A 120 2.11 23.52 23.90
C ASP A 120 1.79 22.72 25.18
N ASN A 121 2.57 21.66 25.45
CA ASN A 121 2.70 21.15 26.81
C ASN A 121 3.70 22.04 27.56
N SER A 122 3.33 23.31 27.81
CA SER A 122 4.05 24.15 28.75
C SER A 122 3.53 23.84 30.15
N MET A 123 4.40 23.21 30.93
CA MET A 123 4.27 22.94 32.36
C MET A 123 3.57 24.11 33.09
N THR A 124 2.47 23.83 33.77
CA THR A 124 1.94 24.71 34.82
C THR A 124 1.98 23.93 36.12
N ILE A 125 3.09 24.03 36.84
CA ILE A 125 3.07 23.91 38.30
C ILE A 125 3.06 25.34 38.80
N ASN A 126 1.93 25.75 39.39
CA ASN A 126 1.79 26.55 40.62
C ASN A 126 0.33 27.02 40.72
N ASP A 127 -0.48 26.26 41.46
CA ASP A 127 -1.74 26.67 42.09
C ASP A 127 -1.45 27.54 43.35
N PRO A 128 -2.43 28.21 44.03
CA PRO A 128 -3.87 28.24 43.79
C PRO A 128 -4.53 29.65 43.87
N HIS A 129 -5.85 29.68 43.64
CA HIS A 129 -6.89 30.53 44.28
C HIS A 129 -7.73 31.37 43.30
N LEU A 130 -8.93 30.88 42.95
CA LEU A 130 -10.23 31.46 43.34
C LEU A 130 -11.41 30.71 42.67
N THR A 131 -12.37 30.38 43.53
CA THR A 131 -13.67 29.74 43.33
C THR A 131 -14.66 30.54 42.47
N SER A 132 -15.46 29.87 41.63
CA SER A 132 -16.94 29.77 41.76
C SER A 132 -17.59 29.10 40.53
N GLU A 133 -18.78 28.54 40.80
CA GLU A 133 -19.54 27.48 40.12
C GLU A 133 -20.30 27.87 38.82
N GLU A 134 -20.64 26.81 38.06
CA GLU A 134 -21.72 26.50 37.08
C GLU A 134 -22.66 27.62 36.54
N VAL A 135 -23.23 27.59 35.31
CA VAL A 135 -24.15 26.59 34.69
C VAL A 135 -24.32 26.88 33.16
N ALA A 136 -24.45 25.82 32.34
CA ALA A 136 -25.23 25.55 31.09
C ALA A 136 -25.74 26.72 30.19
N ASP A 137 -25.99 26.66 28.87
CA ASP A 137 -25.97 25.66 27.77
C ASP A 137 -26.48 26.41 26.50
N LYS A 138 -25.92 26.13 25.30
CA LYS A 138 -26.66 25.80 24.05
C LYS A 138 -25.89 26.00 22.73
N SER A 139 -26.00 24.93 21.93
CA SER A 139 -26.06 24.84 20.45
C SER A 139 -24.79 25.12 19.63
N ASP A 140 -24.24 24.09 18.95
CA ASP A 140 -24.67 23.77 17.58
C ASP A 140 -23.99 22.51 17.01
N GLN A 141 -24.79 21.76 16.24
CA GLN A 141 -24.43 20.61 15.43
C GLN A 141 -23.38 20.97 14.38
N MET A 142 -22.34 20.15 14.18
CA MET A 142 -21.78 19.97 12.84
C MET A 142 -21.19 18.59 12.58
N SER A 143 -21.50 18.14 11.38
CA SER A 143 -21.20 16.91 10.65
C SER A 143 -19.75 16.40 10.78
N SER A 144 -19.62 15.13 11.13
CA SER A 144 -18.38 14.35 11.01
C SER A 144 -18.14 13.97 9.55
N GLY A 145 -17.48 14.85 8.80
CA GLY A 145 -16.98 14.56 7.46
C GLY A 145 -15.49 14.24 7.49
N GLU A 146 -15.13 12.99 7.17
CA GLU A 146 -13.74 12.61 6.93
C GLU A 146 -13.22 13.32 5.66
N ASN A 147 -12.16 14.12 5.80
CA ASN A 147 -11.57 14.86 4.68
C ASN A 147 -10.49 14.01 3.99
N ILE A 148 -10.70 13.76 2.69
CA ILE A 148 -9.81 13.00 1.82
C ILE A 148 -9.28 13.93 0.73
N PHE A 149 -7.96 13.91 0.52
CA PHE A 149 -7.30 14.66 -0.55
C PHE A 149 -6.84 13.68 -1.65
N GLU A 150 -7.18 14.00 -2.90
CA GLU A 150 -6.58 13.37 -4.08
C GLU A 150 -5.32 14.15 -4.47
N VAL A 151 -4.18 13.46 -4.59
CA VAL A 151 -2.96 14.01 -5.17
C VAL A 151 -2.70 13.27 -6.47
N ASN A 152 -2.74 14.00 -7.58
CA ASN A 152 -2.44 13.51 -8.92
C ASN A 152 -1.13 14.19 -9.36
N ASP A 153 0.00 13.48 -9.25
CA ASP A 153 1.31 14.04 -9.62
C ASP A 153 1.72 13.55 -11.01
N ASN A 154 1.65 14.47 -11.98
CA ASN A 154 2.34 14.36 -13.26
C ASN A 154 2.72 15.77 -13.76
N ALA A 155 3.87 16.29 -13.32
CA ALA A 155 4.69 17.25 -14.08
C ALA A 155 6.03 17.50 -13.39
N GLU A 156 7.09 17.23 -14.14
CA GLU A 156 8.50 17.49 -13.86
C GLU A 156 8.83 18.95 -14.24
N SER A 157 9.51 19.70 -13.35
CA SER A 157 10.28 20.88 -13.75
C SER A 157 11.32 21.26 -12.68
N GLU A 158 12.58 21.24 -13.10
CA GLU A 158 13.83 21.66 -12.45
C GLU A 158 13.84 23.13 -11.91
N PRO A 159 14.80 23.51 -11.04
CA PRO A 159 14.70 24.67 -10.16
C PRO A 159 15.36 25.95 -10.72
N PRO A 160 14.96 27.15 -10.25
CA PRO A 160 15.84 28.30 -10.24
C PRO A 160 16.18 28.75 -8.82
N SER A 161 17.48 28.95 -8.58
CA SER A 161 18.06 29.54 -7.38
C SER A 161 17.77 31.05 -7.30
N GLY A 162 17.60 31.58 -6.08
CA GLY A 162 17.63 33.03 -5.82
C GLY A 162 17.16 33.40 -4.41
N LEU A 163 18.09 33.89 -3.59
CA LEU A 163 17.89 34.38 -2.21
C LEU A 163 17.03 35.66 -2.15
N SER A 164 16.18 35.80 -1.13
CA SER A 164 16.05 37.01 -0.28
C SER A 164 14.89 36.89 0.71
N ALA A 165 15.05 37.55 1.85
CA ALA A 165 14.42 37.33 3.15
C ALA A 165 13.00 37.88 3.31
N GLY A 166 12.29 37.29 4.30
CA GLY A 166 11.40 38.04 5.19
C GLY A 166 9.91 37.83 5.02
N LEU A 167 9.36 36.73 5.59
CA LEU A 167 8.12 36.79 6.38
C LEU A 167 8.01 35.54 7.25
N THR A 168 8.18 35.72 8.55
CA THR A 168 7.97 34.72 9.60
C THR A 168 6.49 34.30 9.65
N ARG A 169 6.12 33.25 8.91
CA ARG A 169 5.07 32.34 9.38
C ARG A 169 5.75 31.26 10.20
N LYS A 170 5.65 31.41 11.53
CA LYS A 170 6.00 30.36 12.49
C LYS A 170 5.02 29.20 12.26
N GLY A 171 5.38 28.30 11.34
CA GLY A 171 4.65 27.06 11.09
C GLY A 171 4.71 26.23 12.36
N ARG A 172 3.54 25.92 12.93
CA ARG A 172 3.42 24.97 14.04
C ARG A 172 4.03 23.64 13.59
N GLY A 173 5.03 23.14 14.32
CA GLY A 173 5.68 21.88 14.00
C GLY A 173 4.75 20.70 14.29
N VAL A 174 4.18 20.12 13.25
CA VAL A 174 3.36 18.90 13.33
C VAL A 174 4.27 17.69 13.49
N LYS A 175 4.13 16.94 14.58
CA LYS A 175 4.87 15.67 14.76
C LYS A 175 4.15 14.57 13.99
N ARG A 176 4.92 13.78 13.24
CA ARG A 176 4.44 12.64 12.44
C ARG A 176 5.14 11.39 12.94
N LEU A 177 4.37 10.40 13.41
CA LEU A 177 4.87 9.12 13.87
C LEU A 177 4.33 8.01 12.99
N GLU A 178 5.21 7.17 12.44
CA GLU A 178 4.81 6.02 11.63
C GLU A 178 4.19 4.93 12.52
N ILE A 179 3.10 4.33 12.04
CA ILE A 179 2.35 3.29 12.75
C ILE A 179 2.59 1.95 12.04
N PRO A 180 2.90 0.87 12.78
CA PRO A 180 3.05 -0.45 12.19
C PRO A 180 1.77 -0.93 11.49
N ILE A 181 1.94 -1.61 10.35
CA ILE A 181 0.85 -2.21 9.57
C ILE A 181 1.15 -3.69 9.40
N SER A 182 0.18 -4.54 9.74
CA SER A 182 0.20 -5.96 9.38
C SER A 182 -0.85 -6.22 8.30
N GLU A 183 -0.42 -6.73 7.15
CA GLU A 183 -1.29 -7.07 6.01
C GLU A 183 -1.56 -8.57 5.97
N SER A 184 -2.82 -8.94 5.75
CA SER A 184 -3.28 -10.30 5.50
C SER A 184 -4.10 -10.33 4.20
N ILE A 185 -3.61 -11.07 3.21
CA ILE A 185 -4.26 -11.26 1.91
C ILE A 185 -5.18 -12.48 2.02
N CYS A 186 -6.46 -12.35 1.67
CA CYS A 186 -7.43 -13.43 1.86
C CYS A 186 -7.28 -14.57 0.84
N ASP A 187 -6.97 -14.25 -0.41
CA ASP A 187 -6.89 -15.24 -1.50
C ASP A 187 -5.45 -15.66 -1.84
N GLY A 188 -4.48 -15.34 -0.98
CA GLY A 188 -3.06 -15.64 -1.17
C GLY A 188 -2.64 -17.00 -0.59
N MET A 189 -1.55 -17.57 -1.13
CA MET A 189 -0.90 -18.73 -0.52
C MET A 189 -0.27 -18.33 0.82
N ARG A 190 -0.50 -19.13 1.87
CA ARG A 190 0.14 -18.90 3.17
C ARG A 190 1.64 -19.13 3.07
N ARG A 191 2.44 -18.44 3.90
CA ARG A 191 3.91 -18.55 3.89
C ARG A 191 4.39 -20.00 4.00
N ASP A 192 3.78 -20.79 4.89
CA ASP A 192 4.17 -22.19 5.09
C ASP A 192 3.88 -23.06 3.86
N GLU A 193 2.81 -22.76 3.13
CA GLU A 193 2.47 -23.46 1.89
C GLU A 193 3.40 -23.04 0.76
N LEU A 194 3.76 -21.75 0.71
CA LEU A 194 4.70 -21.20 -0.27
C LEU A 194 6.08 -21.84 -0.13
N ILE A 195 6.59 -21.95 1.10
CA ILE A 195 7.88 -22.60 1.39
C ILE A 195 7.87 -24.06 0.92
N LYS A 196 6.81 -24.81 1.22
CA LYS A 196 6.66 -26.20 0.78
C LYS A 196 6.59 -26.33 -0.74
N ALA A 197 5.89 -25.42 -1.41
CA ALA A 197 5.81 -25.40 -2.86
C ALA A 197 7.18 -25.12 -3.50
N GLU A 198 7.93 -24.17 -2.96
CA GLU A 198 9.29 -23.83 -3.41
C GLU A 198 10.26 -25.01 -3.23
N GLU A 199 10.22 -25.68 -2.07
CA GLU A 199 11.04 -26.88 -1.83
C GLU A 199 10.72 -28.00 -2.82
N LYS A 200 9.43 -28.22 -3.11
CA LYS A 200 8.98 -29.22 -4.07
C LYS A 200 9.43 -28.88 -5.49
N GLU A 201 9.31 -27.62 -5.90
CA GLU A 201 9.78 -27.14 -7.19
C GLU A 201 11.30 -27.36 -7.33
N ARG A 202 12.07 -27.00 -6.30
CA ARG A 202 13.52 -27.21 -6.27
C ARG A 202 13.90 -28.68 -6.41
N TRP A 203 13.16 -29.57 -5.74
CA TRP A 203 13.38 -30.99 -5.83
C TRP A 203 13.10 -31.53 -7.24
N LEU A 204 11.96 -31.15 -7.84
CA LEU A 204 11.59 -31.55 -9.20
C LEU A 204 12.61 -31.04 -10.23
N MET A 205 13.02 -29.78 -10.13
CA MET A 205 14.04 -29.18 -10.99
C MET A 205 15.36 -29.95 -10.92
N GLN A 206 15.80 -30.35 -9.72
CA GLN A 206 17.02 -31.12 -9.55
C GLN A 206 16.92 -32.53 -10.13
N GLN A 207 15.75 -33.17 -10.02
CA GLN A 207 15.50 -34.46 -10.64
C GLN A 207 15.58 -34.38 -12.16
N ASP A 208 14.92 -33.39 -12.75
CA ASP A 208 14.91 -33.19 -14.21
C ASP A 208 16.32 -32.91 -14.74
N LEU A 209 17.07 -32.03 -14.05
CA LEU A 209 18.47 -31.76 -14.39
C LEU A 209 19.33 -33.03 -14.35
N LYS A 210 19.15 -33.87 -13.32
CA LYS A 210 19.90 -35.14 -13.21
C LYS A 210 19.54 -36.10 -14.34
N MET A 211 18.27 -36.17 -14.72
CA MET A 211 17.82 -36.99 -15.83
C MET A 211 18.44 -36.52 -17.16
N GLU A 212 18.41 -35.22 -17.43
CA GLU A 212 19.00 -34.61 -18.62
C GLU A 212 20.50 -34.86 -18.69
N GLN A 213 21.24 -34.62 -17.60
CA GLN A 213 22.68 -34.92 -17.54
C GLN A 213 22.99 -36.40 -17.77
N THR A 214 22.12 -37.30 -17.28
CA THR A 214 22.29 -38.74 -17.49
C THR A 214 22.07 -39.11 -18.95
N LYS A 215 21.02 -38.55 -19.57
CA LYS A 215 20.73 -38.70 -20.99
C LYS A 215 21.90 -38.19 -21.85
N ASP A 216 22.44 -37.01 -21.54
CA ASP A 216 23.54 -36.41 -22.28
C ASP A 216 24.83 -37.24 -22.18
N ARG A 217 25.16 -37.75 -20.99
CA ARG A 217 26.32 -38.64 -20.82
C ARG A 217 26.15 -39.94 -21.60
N LYS A 218 24.95 -40.50 -21.64
CA LYS A 218 24.64 -41.69 -22.45
C LYS A 218 24.83 -41.40 -23.94
N ASN A 219 24.24 -40.31 -24.42
CA ASN A 219 24.34 -39.89 -25.82
C ASN A 219 25.79 -39.58 -26.23
N ALA A 220 26.58 -38.96 -25.34
CA ALA A 220 27.98 -38.68 -25.57
C ALA A 220 28.80 -39.97 -25.74
N LEU A 221 28.56 -40.97 -24.90
CA LEU A 221 29.19 -42.29 -25.03
C LEU A 221 28.79 -42.98 -26.34
N GLU A 222 27.49 -42.98 -26.68
CA GLU A 222 27.01 -43.57 -27.93
C GLU A 222 27.67 -42.89 -29.14
N SER A 223 27.72 -41.56 -29.15
CA SER A 223 28.35 -40.78 -30.23
C SER A 223 29.84 -41.11 -30.36
N TYR A 224 30.56 -41.22 -29.24
CA TYR A 224 31.97 -41.61 -29.24
C TYR A 224 32.19 -43.02 -29.81
N VAL A 225 31.32 -43.98 -29.46
CA VAL A 225 31.39 -45.34 -30.00
C VAL A 225 31.19 -45.34 -31.52
N TYR A 226 30.22 -44.57 -32.03
CA TYR A 226 30.00 -44.44 -33.48
C TYR A 226 31.20 -43.81 -34.18
N GLU A 227 31.77 -42.74 -33.62
CA GLU A 227 32.96 -42.08 -34.18
C GLU A 227 34.18 -43.02 -34.22
N MET A 228 34.43 -43.76 -33.14
CA MET A 228 35.55 -44.71 -33.09
C MET A 228 35.37 -45.88 -34.05
N ARG A 229 34.14 -46.38 -34.23
CA ARG A 229 33.85 -47.45 -35.19
C ARG A 229 34.12 -46.99 -36.62
N ASP A 230 33.71 -45.78 -36.97
CA ASP A 230 33.93 -45.21 -38.30
C ASP A 230 35.43 -45.09 -38.63
N LYS A 231 36.23 -44.63 -37.65
CA LYS A 231 37.70 -44.53 -37.76
C LYS A 231 38.44 -45.85 -37.92
N VAL A 232 37.86 -46.97 -37.50
CA VAL A 232 38.48 -48.31 -37.62
C VAL A 232 38.07 -49.03 -38.90
N LEU A 233 36.98 -48.59 -39.54
CA LEU A 233 36.48 -49.13 -40.81
C LEU A 233 37.04 -48.38 -42.04
N LEU A 234 37.76 -47.28 -41.82
CA LEU A 234 38.61 -46.57 -42.78
C LEU A 234 40.07 -47.01 -42.66
#